data_AF-A0A7X9MNB8-F1
#
_entry.id   AF-A0A7X9MNB8-F1
#
_cell.length_a   1.000
_cell.length_b   1.000
_cell.length_c   1.000
_cell.angle_alpha   90.00
_cell.angle_beta   90.00
_cell.angle_gamma   90.00
#
_symmetry.space_group_name_H-M   'P 1'
#
loop_
_entity.id
_entity.type
_entity.pdbx_description
1 polymer ?
#
loop_
_entity_poly.entity_id
_entity_poly.type
_entity_poly.pdbx_seq_one_letter_code
_entity_poly.pdbx_strand_id
1 'polypeptide(L)'
;MGDIAGQGMAAFVTDVQQRGGRAEPLDDQRTVKVRGTDGVKRVVRVRTTEGGPWLARRQDGIAGSDETGSSHWVFVDLGQKPPAFYIVESAEIEAGIEEEVALWLTERPGRTATGSHPIPLSGVAHGLDRWDLLGLDAVKDTTRTCAPTRRSPRRTAAPAARPAAQPEEVDPRVAVCADVGGYRVQGRFDTTTGALEITRGPMEGRRFPDPTTAADAVAGFLSGDIESHDGDTFWRLDGPKAPALGEYLARSS
;
A
#
# COMPACT_ATOMS: atom_id res chain seq x y z
N MET A 1 -8.85 -3.81 10.57
CA MET A 1 -8.59 -2.58 9.80
C MET A 1 -8.75 -2.93 8.33
N GLY A 2 -9.47 -2.12 7.54
CA GLY A 2 -10.00 -2.52 6.22
C GLY A 2 -8.96 -2.59 5.11
N ASP A 3 -9.20 -3.44 4.12
CA ASP A 3 -8.44 -3.47 2.86
C ASP A 3 -8.74 -2.21 2.03
N ILE A 4 -8.06 -1.11 2.33
CA ILE A 4 -8.26 0.19 1.66
C ILE A 4 -7.96 0.12 0.17
N ALA A 5 -6.97 -0.68 -0.24
CA ALA A 5 -6.62 -0.86 -1.64
C ALA A 5 -7.74 -1.60 -2.38
N GLY A 6 -8.27 -2.68 -1.80
CA GLY A 6 -9.43 -3.39 -2.32
C GLY A 6 -10.70 -2.53 -2.35
N GLN A 7 -10.92 -1.67 -1.35
CA GLN A 7 -12.04 -0.74 -1.33
C GLN A 7 -11.93 0.33 -2.42
N GLY A 8 -10.75 0.94 -2.59
CA GLY A 8 -10.51 1.92 -3.65
C GLY A 8 -10.62 1.31 -5.04
N MET A 9 -10.11 0.09 -5.20
CA MET A 9 -10.25 -0.70 -6.42
C MET A 9 -11.72 -0.99 -6.75
N ALA A 10 -12.50 -1.45 -5.77
CA ALA A 10 -13.92 -1.73 -5.94
C ALA A 10 -14.72 -0.45 -6.26
N ALA A 11 -14.39 0.67 -5.60
CA ALA A 11 -14.98 1.97 -5.87
C ALA A 11 -14.69 2.39 -7.32
N PHE A 12 -13.43 2.30 -7.76
CA PHE A 12 -13.03 2.63 -9.13
C PHE A 12 -13.74 1.76 -10.17
N VAL A 13 -13.76 0.44 -9.99
CA VAL A 13 -14.45 -0.48 -10.92
C VAL A 13 -15.94 -0.16 -11.02
N THR A 14 -16.58 0.15 -9.89
CA THR A 14 -18.00 0.55 -9.85
C THR A 14 -18.22 1.84 -10.64
N ASP A 15 -17.37 2.84 -10.43
CA ASP A 15 -17.44 4.14 -11.10
C ASP A 15 -17.24 4.02 -12.63
N VAL A 16 -16.27 3.22 -13.07
CA VAL A 16 -16.04 2.94 -14.50
C VAL A 16 -17.29 2.36 -15.16
N GLN A 17 -17.97 1.42 -14.50
CA GLN A 17 -19.19 0.81 -15.01
C GLN A 17 -20.35 1.80 -15.09
N GLN A 18 -20.54 2.60 -14.05
CA GLN A 18 -21.56 3.66 -14.02
C GLN A 18 -21.33 4.71 -15.11
N ARG A 19 -20.09 4.91 -15.54
CA ARG A 19 -19.69 5.82 -16.62
C ARG A 19 -19.66 5.16 -18.01
N GLY A 20 -20.29 3.99 -18.14
CA GLY A 20 -20.46 3.29 -19.42
C GLY A 20 -19.26 2.44 -19.87
N GLY A 21 -18.19 2.39 -19.06
CA GLY A 21 -16.99 1.61 -19.34
C GLY A 21 -17.07 0.16 -18.89
N ARG A 22 -15.98 -0.57 -19.16
CA ARG A 22 -15.72 -1.89 -18.57
C ARG A 22 -14.37 -1.86 -17.87
N ALA A 23 -14.29 -2.49 -16.70
CA ALA A 23 -13.07 -2.62 -15.93
C ALA A 23 -12.80 -4.10 -15.62
N GLU A 24 -11.58 -4.54 -15.91
CA GLU A 24 -11.07 -5.89 -15.66
C GLU A 24 -9.80 -5.78 -14.79
N PRO A 25 -9.89 -6.08 -13.48
CA PRO A 25 -8.72 -6.11 -12.60
C PRO A 25 -7.71 -7.17 -13.06
N LEU A 26 -6.42 -6.84 -13.01
CA LEU A 26 -5.32 -7.75 -13.32
C LEU A 26 -4.83 -8.48 -12.05
N ASP A 27 -3.97 -9.49 -12.25
CA ASP A 27 -3.52 -10.40 -11.18
C ASP A 27 -2.63 -9.72 -10.11
N ASP A 28 -2.05 -8.55 -10.43
CA ASP A 28 -1.18 -7.77 -9.54
C ASP A 28 -1.92 -6.95 -8.47
N GLN A 29 -3.26 -7.05 -8.42
CA GLN A 29 -4.18 -6.40 -7.48
C GLN A 29 -4.20 -4.87 -7.50
N ARG A 30 -3.38 -4.24 -8.34
CA ARG A 30 -3.24 -2.77 -8.38
C ARG A 30 -3.44 -2.20 -9.76
N THR A 31 -3.57 -3.05 -10.77
CA THR A 31 -3.75 -2.62 -12.15
C THR A 31 -5.11 -3.07 -12.67
N VAL A 32 -5.73 -2.20 -13.45
CA VAL A 32 -7.03 -2.45 -14.07
C VAL A 32 -6.94 -2.16 -15.55
N LYS A 33 -7.48 -3.08 -16.35
CA LYS A 33 -7.71 -2.83 -17.75
C LYS A 33 -9.07 -2.20 -17.93
N VAL A 34 -9.09 -0.95 -18.39
CA VAL A 34 -10.30 -0.17 -18.65
C VAL A 34 -10.56 -0.15 -20.14
N ARG A 35 -11.81 -0.42 -20.53
CA ARG A 35 -12.31 -0.16 -21.88
C ARG A 35 -13.30 0.99 -21.83
N GLY A 36 -12.96 2.08 -22.50
CA GLY A 36 -13.80 3.27 -22.62
C GLY A 36 -15.03 3.05 -23.50
N THR A 37 -15.92 4.04 -23.53
CA THR A 37 -17.04 4.13 -24.47
C THR A 37 -16.56 4.35 -25.90
N ASP A 38 -15.37 4.93 -26.06
CA ASP A 38 -14.58 5.00 -27.31
C ASP A 38 -14.12 3.63 -27.83
N GLY A 39 -14.25 2.56 -27.04
CA GLY A 39 -13.85 1.21 -27.37
C GLY A 39 -12.36 0.92 -27.20
N VAL A 40 -11.55 1.94 -26.87
CA VAL A 40 -10.11 1.85 -26.65
C VAL A 40 -9.83 1.21 -25.29
N LYS A 41 -8.81 0.37 -25.23
CA LYS A 41 -8.38 -0.32 -24.01
C LYS A 41 -7.16 0.40 -23.44
N ARG A 42 -7.23 0.75 -22.15
CA ARG A 42 -6.17 1.41 -21.39
C ARG A 42 -5.87 0.57 -20.15
N VAL A 43 -4.60 0.49 -19.78
CA VAL A 43 -4.17 -0.17 -18.54
C VAL A 43 -3.86 0.93 -17.54
N VAL A 44 -4.43 0.83 -16.33
CA VAL A 44 -4.33 1.89 -15.32
C VAL A 44 -3.86 1.32 -13.98
N ARG A 45 -2.96 2.03 -13.30
CA ARG A 45 -2.55 1.72 -11.92
C ARG A 45 -3.42 2.46 -10.93
N VAL A 46 -3.99 1.75 -9.98
CA VAL A 46 -4.85 2.31 -8.94
C VAL A 46 -4.06 2.45 -7.63
N ARG A 47 -4.07 3.66 -7.08
CA ARG A 47 -3.50 3.98 -5.77
C ARG A 47 -4.60 4.53 -4.88
N THR A 48 -4.64 4.11 -3.63
CA THR A 48 -5.71 4.49 -2.70
C THR A 48 -5.15 5.11 -1.43
N THR A 49 -5.88 6.10 -0.90
CA THR A 49 -5.63 6.74 0.39
C THR A 49 -6.97 6.96 1.11
N GLU A 50 -6.96 7.12 2.43
CA GLU A 50 -8.10 7.58 3.25
C GLU A 50 -7.88 9.01 3.78
N GLY A 51 -6.82 9.67 3.32
CA GLY A 51 -6.37 10.98 3.76
C GLY A 51 -4.85 11.01 3.82
N GLY A 52 -4.24 12.01 3.16
CA GLY A 52 -2.78 12.11 3.02
C GLY A 52 -2.28 11.67 1.64
N PRO A 53 -0.96 11.74 1.39
CA PRO A 53 -0.39 11.48 0.08
C PRO A 53 -0.56 10.01 -0.32
N TRP A 54 -0.66 9.76 -1.62
CA TRP A 54 -0.55 8.40 -2.14
C TRP A 54 0.90 7.94 -2.13
N LEU A 55 1.11 6.63 -2.11
CA LEU A 55 2.45 6.06 -2.10
C LEU A 55 2.78 5.38 -3.43
N ALA A 56 3.74 5.97 -4.14
CA ALA A 56 4.46 5.39 -5.27
C ALA A 56 5.80 4.78 -4.81
N ARG A 57 6.59 4.25 -5.74
CA ARG A 57 7.98 3.82 -5.53
C ARG A 57 8.90 4.86 -6.15
N ARG A 58 10.08 5.09 -5.55
CA ARG A 58 11.13 5.93 -6.19
C ARG A 58 11.59 5.36 -7.53
N GLN A 59 11.48 4.04 -7.69
CA GLN A 59 11.77 3.35 -8.94
C GLN A 59 10.76 3.66 -10.05
N ASP A 60 9.54 4.10 -9.71
CA ASP A 60 8.53 4.39 -10.74
C ASP A 60 9.00 5.55 -11.66
N GLY A 61 9.94 6.42 -11.23
CA GLY A 61 10.56 7.43 -12.10
C GLY A 61 11.71 6.91 -12.98
N ILE A 62 12.04 5.61 -12.92
CA ILE A 62 13.06 5.01 -13.78
C ILE A 62 12.39 4.49 -15.04
N ALA A 63 12.86 4.94 -16.20
CA ALA A 63 12.37 4.50 -17.50
C ALA A 63 12.40 2.96 -17.63
N GLY A 64 11.26 2.37 -18.01
CA GLY A 64 11.12 0.93 -18.19
C GLY A 64 10.95 0.11 -16.90
N SER A 65 10.83 0.75 -15.74
CA SER A 65 10.53 0.07 -14.47
C SER A 65 9.09 -0.45 -14.38
N ASP A 66 8.17 0.14 -15.16
CA ASP A 66 6.78 -0.32 -15.22
C ASP A 66 6.63 -1.49 -16.20
N GLU A 67 6.60 -2.70 -15.65
CA GLU A 67 6.32 -3.92 -16.41
C GLU A 67 4.85 -4.06 -16.82
N THR A 68 3.95 -3.25 -16.24
CA THR A 68 2.50 -3.35 -16.50
C THR A 68 2.09 -2.65 -17.80
N GLY A 69 2.92 -1.73 -18.31
CA GLY A 69 2.60 -0.91 -19.48
C GLY A 69 1.39 0.01 -19.23
N SER A 70 1.26 0.52 -18.01
CA SER A 70 0.14 1.36 -17.61
C SER A 70 0.24 2.71 -18.28
N SER A 71 -0.83 3.13 -18.96
CA SER A 71 -0.86 4.44 -19.62
C SER A 71 -1.32 5.57 -18.68
N HIS A 72 -2.04 5.23 -17.61
CA HIS A 72 -2.55 6.20 -16.65
C HIS A 72 -2.42 5.72 -15.21
N TRP A 73 -2.36 6.66 -14.28
CA TRP A 73 -2.54 6.43 -12.85
C TRP A 73 -3.91 6.95 -12.42
N VAL A 74 -4.55 6.21 -11.52
CA VAL A 74 -5.80 6.58 -10.87
C VAL A 74 -5.58 6.62 -9.38
N PHE A 75 -5.68 7.81 -8.83
CA PHE A 75 -5.57 8.08 -7.41
C PHE A 75 -6.98 8.18 -6.82
N VAL A 76 -7.30 7.29 -5.89
CA VAL A 76 -8.59 7.20 -5.22
C VAL A 76 -8.44 7.72 -3.80
N ASP A 77 -9.23 8.73 -3.43
CA ASP A 77 -9.32 9.23 -2.07
C ASP A 77 -10.64 8.79 -1.43
N LEU A 78 -10.54 7.82 -0.52
CA LEU A 78 -11.65 7.27 0.27
C LEU A 78 -11.97 8.13 1.51
N GLY A 79 -11.15 9.13 1.84
CA GLY A 79 -11.44 10.11 2.89
C GLY A 79 -12.61 11.03 2.52
N GLN A 80 -12.94 11.10 1.23
CA GLN A 80 -14.06 11.87 0.70
C GLN A 80 -15.32 11.00 0.53
N LYS A 81 -16.50 11.60 0.72
CA LYS A 81 -17.81 10.95 0.52
C LYS A 81 -18.68 11.82 -0.40
N PRO A 82 -18.92 11.42 -1.66
CA PRO A 82 -18.42 10.22 -2.34
C PRO A 82 -16.88 10.22 -2.55
N PRO A 83 -16.24 9.08 -2.81
CA PRO A 83 -14.80 9.02 -3.09
C PRO A 83 -14.41 9.92 -4.26
N ALA A 84 -13.26 10.58 -4.15
CA ALA A 84 -12.70 11.39 -5.22
C ALA A 84 -11.71 10.58 -6.06
N PHE A 85 -11.68 10.86 -7.37
CA PHE A 85 -10.83 10.17 -8.34
C PHE A 85 -10.00 11.19 -9.10
N TYR A 86 -8.68 11.00 -9.10
CA TYR A 86 -7.74 11.82 -9.86
C TYR A 86 -7.08 10.93 -10.89
N ILE A 87 -7.26 11.25 -12.17
CA ILE A 87 -6.78 10.48 -13.32
C ILE A 87 -5.74 11.33 -14.03
N VAL A 88 -4.54 10.77 -14.19
CA VAL A 88 -3.40 11.44 -14.79
C VAL A 88 -2.62 10.46 -15.68
N GLU A 89 -1.88 10.99 -16.65
CA GLU A 89 -1.03 10.18 -17.52
C GLU A 89 0.16 9.61 -16.72
N SER A 90 0.53 8.36 -17.00
CA SER A 90 1.67 7.73 -16.30
C SER A 90 2.96 8.52 -16.50
N ALA A 91 3.22 8.98 -17.72
CA ALA A 91 4.44 9.72 -18.06
C ALA A 91 4.62 10.99 -17.20
N GLU A 92 3.53 11.66 -16.84
CA GLU A 92 3.57 12.84 -15.96
C GLU A 92 4.02 12.47 -14.55
N ILE A 93 3.45 11.40 -13.98
CA ILE A 93 3.80 10.93 -12.64
C ILE A 93 5.23 10.40 -12.60
N GLU A 94 5.62 9.63 -13.61
CA GLU A 94 6.97 9.06 -13.72
C GLU A 94 8.02 10.17 -13.82
N ALA A 95 7.79 11.19 -14.65
CA ALA A 95 8.69 12.35 -14.77
C ALA A 95 8.77 13.16 -13.46
N GLY A 96 7.65 13.35 -12.75
CA GLY A 96 7.66 14.03 -11.45
C GLY A 96 8.47 13.25 -10.40
N ILE A 97 8.31 11.92 -10.35
CA ILE A 97 9.11 11.07 -9.47
C ILE A 97 10.59 11.10 -9.87
N GLU A 98 10.91 11.07 -11.16
CA GLU A 98 12.28 11.16 -11.67
C GLU A 98 12.96 12.44 -11.18
N GLU A 99 12.31 13.60 -11.34
CA GLU A 99 12.85 14.91 -10.94
C GLU A 99 13.09 14.99 -9.42
N GLU A 100 12.10 14.59 -8.62
CA GLU A 100 12.21 14.61 -7.16
C GLU A 100 13.27 13.62 -6.64
N VAL A 101 13.34 12.42 -7.23
CA VAL A 101 14.34 11.42 -6.87
C VAL A 101 15.73 11.85 -7.32
N ALA A 102 15.89 12.47 -8.50
CA ALA A 102 17.16 12.99 -8.96
C ALA A 102 17.70 14.06 -8.00
N LEU A 103 16.86 15.00 -7.56
CA LEU A 103 17.24 15.99 -6.54
C LEU A 103 17.66 15.28 -5.24
N TRP A 104 16.84 14.35 -4.75
CA TRP A 104 17.15 13.58 -3.54
C TRP A 104 18.46 12.77 -3.62
N LEU A 105 18.82 12.25 -4.80
CA LEU A 105 20.09 11.56 -5.02
C LEU A 105 21.28 12.53 -5.00
N THR A 106 21.14 13.73 -5.57
CA THR A 106 22.22 14.74 -5.58
C THR A 106 22.59 15.26 -4.19
N GLU A 107 21.63 15.29 -3.25
CA GLU A 107 21.89 15.74 -1.87
C GLU A 107 22.83 14.81 -1.07
N ARG A 108 22.87 13.52 -1.38
CA ARG A 108 23.76 12.55 -0.71
C ARG A 108 24.28 11.50 -1.69
N PRO A 109 25.55 11.64 -2.12
CA PRO A 109 26.22 10.63 -2.94
C PRO A 109 26.20 9.26 -2.24
N GLY A 110 25.71 8.22 -2.94
CA GLY A 110 25.61 6.85 -2.43
C GLY A 110 24.18 6.36 -2.14
N ARG A 111 23.17 7.23 -2.28
CA ARG A 111 21.76 6.80 -2.28
C ARG A 111 21.42 6.00 -3.55
N THR A 112 20.50 5.05 -3.43
CA THR A 112 19.86 4.36 -4.56
C THR A 112 18.39 4.76 -4.62
N ALA A 113 17.81 4.78 -5.83
CA ALA A 113 16.41 5.15 -6.07
C ALA A 113 15.41 4.06 -5.61
N THR A 114 15.51 3.66 -4.34
CA THR A 114 14.73 2.57 -3.73
C THR A 114 13.76 3.12 -2.66
N GLY A 115 12.73 2.34 -2.33
CA GLY A 115 11.70 2.72 -1.34
C GLY A 115 10.56 3.59 -1.88
N SER A 116 9.72 4.11 -0.98
CA SER A 116 8.49 4.82 -1.35
C SER A 116 8.67 6.29 -1.69
N HIS A 117 7.85 6.79 -2.62
CA HIS A 117 7.76 8.20 -2.99
C HIS A 117 6.33 8.72 -2.70
N PRO A 118 6.15 9.77 -1.88
CA PRO A 118 4.84 10.35 -1.65
C PRO A 118 4.37 11.11 -2.89
N ILE A 119 3.12 10.94 -3.28
CA ILE A 119 2.46 11.75 -4.32
C ILE A 119 1.45 12.64 -3.60
N PRO A 120 1.72 13.96 -3.48
CA PRO A 120 0.82 14.88 -2.80
C PRO A 120 -0.41 15.20 -3.65
N LEU A 121 -1.52 15.55 -3.01
CA LEU A 121 -2.74 16.00 -3.69
C LEU A 121 -2.48 17.17 -4.64
N SER A 122 -1.59 18.11 -4.29
CA SER A 122 -1.24 19.24 -5.14
C SER A 122 -0.67 18.82 -6.50
N GLY A 123 0.02 17.68 -6.57
CA GLY A 123 0.62 17.16 -7.80
C GLY A 123 -0.37 16.40 -8.70
N VAL A 124 -1.59 16.12 -8.23
CA VAL A 124 -2.60 15.37 -9.00
C VAL A 124 -3.96 16.06 -9.06
N ALA A 125 -4.10 17.23 -8.44
CA ALA A 125 -5.38 17.93 -8.31
C ALA A 125 -6.02 18.27 -9.67
N HIS A 126 -5.21 18.54 -10.70
CA HIS A 126 -5.68 18.78 -12.08
C HIS A 126 -6.29 17.55 -12.74
N GLY A 127 -5.99 16.35 -12.23
CA GLY A 127 -6.57 15.09 -12.67
C GLY A 127 -7.97 14.82 -12.11
N LEU A 128 -8.51 15.69 -11.24
CA LEU A 128 -9.81 15.46 -10.60
C LEU A 128 -10.92 15.25 -11.64
N ASP A 129 -11.59 14.11 -11.54
CA ASP A 129 -12.69 13.70 -12.42
C ASP A 129 -12.36 13.73 -13.93
N ARG A 130 -11.08 13.58 -14.30
CA ARG A 130 -10.61 13.47 -15.70
C ARG A 130 -10.90 12.10 -16.33
N TRP A 131 -12.16 11.68 -16.24
CA TRP A 131 -12.67 10.41 -16.79
C TRP A 131 -12.59 10.37 -18.32
N ASP A 132 -12.53 11.53 -18.96
CA ASP A 132 -12.30 11.70 -20.40
C ASP A 132 -10.98 11.06 -20.86
N LEU A 133 -9.94 11.08 -20.02
CA LEU A 133 -8.64 10.44 -20.33
C LEU A 133 -8.76 8.93 -20.52
N LEU A 134 -9.74 8.32 -19.84
CA LEU A 134 -10.06 6.90 -19.98
C LEU A 134 -11.08 6.60 -21.08
N GLY A 135 -11.59 7.63 -21.75
CA GLY A 135 -12.67 7.53 -22.72
C GLY A 135 -14.00 7.18 -22.05
N LEU A 136 -14.27 7.70 -20.85
CA LEU A 136 -15.47 7.42 -20.06
C LEU A 136 -16.37 8.65 -19.96
N ASP A 137 -17.67 8.41 -19.71
CA ASP A 137 -18.64 9.50 -19.57
C ASP A 137 -18.36 10.33 -18.31
N ALA A 138 -18.38 11.66 -18.45
CA ALA A 138 -18.22 12.59 -17.33
C ALA A 138 -19.40 12.52 -16.34
N VAL A 139 -20.58 12.09 -16.80
CA VAL A 139 -21.77 11.90 -15.98
C VAL A 139 -21.94 10.42 -15.66
N LYS A 140 -22.13 10.10 -14.38
CA LYS A 140 -22.45 8.75 -13.92
C LYS A 140 -23.91 8.43 -14.22
N ASP A 141 -24.17 7.25 -14.77
CA ASP A 141 -25.49 6.66 -14.86
C ASP A 141 -25.61 5.55 -13.80
N THR A 142 -26.21 5.88 -12.66
CA THR A 142 -26.33 4.97 -11.50
C THR A 142 -27.23 3.77 -11.77
N THR A 143 -28.02 3.79 -12.86
CA THR A 143 -28.85 2.66 -13.30
C THR A 143 -28.01 1.57 -13.97
N ARG A 144 -26.79 1.89 -14.42
CA ARG A 144 -25.81 0.94 -14.98
C ARG A 144 -25.05 0.19 -13.89
N THR A 145 -25.77 -0.46 -12.98
CA THR A 145 -25.15 -1.45 -12.08
C THR A 145 -25.40 -2.83 -12.68
N CYS A 146 -24.42 -3.38 -13.40
CA CYS A 146 -24.48 -4.79 -13.80
C CYS A 146 -24.07 -5.65 -12.61
N ALA A 147 -24.81 -6.73 -12.35
CA ALA A 147 -24.56 -7.63 -11.23
C ALA A 147 -23.08 -8.05 -11.18
N PRO A 148 -22.47 -8.20 -9.98
CA PRO A 148 -21.06 -8.52 -9.85
C PRO A 148 -20.77 -9.79 -10.62
N THR A 149 -19.86 -9.72 -11.60
CA THR A 149 -19.28 -10.90 -12.22
C THR A 149 -18.63 -11.70 -11.11
N ARG A 150 -19.32 -12.76 -10.67
CA ARG A 150 -18.89 -13.66 -9.62
C ARG A 150 -17.53 -14.23 -10.03
N ARG A 151 -16.45 -13.70 -9.47
CA ARG A 151 -15.14 -14.35 -9.49
C ARG A 151 -15.36 -15.71 -8.84
N SER A 152 -15.21 -16.80 -9.60
CA SER A 152 -15.35 -18.16 -9.09
C SER A 152 -14.45 -18.31 -7.86
N PRO A 153 -14.98 -18.55 -6.66
CA PRO A 153 -14.15 -18.71 -5.49
C PRO A 153 -13.43 -20.05 -5.60
N ARG A 154 -12.11 -20.03 -5.75
CA ARG A 154 -11.28 -21.21 -5.47
C ARG A 154 -11.38 -21.46 -3.97
N ARG A 155 -12.25 -22.41 -3.64
CA ARG A 155 -12.56 -22.88 -2.29
C ARG A 155 -11.28 -23.39 -1.61
N THR A 156 -10.69 -22.61 -0.71
CA THR A 156 -9.88 -23.14 0.39
C THR A 156 -10.72 -22.96 1.65
N ALA A 157 -11.00 -24.08 2.30
CA ALA A 157 -11.86 -24.14 3.47
C ALA A 157 -11.19 -23.38 4.63
N ALA A 158 -11.88 -22.38 5.18
CA ALA A 158 -11.58 -21.82 6.49
C ALA A 158 -12.25 -22.70 7.57
N PRO A 159 -11.59 -22.96 8.71
CA PRO A 159 -12.29 -23.48 9.88
C PRO A 159 -13.11 -22.37 10.56
N ALA A 160 -14.23 -22.77 11.16
CA ALA A 160 -15.30 -21.91 11.62
C ALA A 160 -15.07 -21.31 13.04
N ALA A 161 -15.32 -19.99 13.12
CA ALA A 161 -16.04 -19.19 14.13
C ALA A 161 -15.76 -19.33 15.65
N ARG A 162 -15.63 -18.18 16.36
CA ARG A 162 -16.61 -17.60 17.32
C ARG A 162 -16.16 -16.24 17.97
N PRO A 163 -17.02 -15.50 18.72
CA PRO A 163 -17.27 -14.06 18.51
C PRO A 163 -16.81 -13.07 19.62
N ALA A 164 -16.87 -11.78 19.26
CA ALA A 164 -17.18 -10.54 20.02
C ALA A 164 -16.64 -10.26 21.45
N ALA A 165 -15.78 -9.22 21.51
CA ALA A 165 -15.72 -8.05 22.41
C ALA A 165 -15.44 -8.17 23.95
N GLN A 166 -14.53 -7.27 24.37
CA GLN A 166 -14.20 -6.70 25.71
C GLN A 166 -13.09 -7.41 26.53
N PRO A 167 -12.36 -6.74 27.46
CA PRO A 167 -12.04 -5.31 27.68
C PRO A 167 -10.51 -5.03 27.56
N GLU A 168 -10.03 -3.80 27.83
CA GLU A 168 -8.61 -3.43 27.92
C GLU A 168 -7.83 -4.32 28.91
N GLU A 169 -7.24 -5.39 28.41
CA GLU A 169 -6.26 -6.19 29.12
C GLU A 169 -4.89 -5.51 28.95
N VAL A 170 -4.18 -5.30 30.06
CA VAL A 170 -2.78 -4.86 30.03
C VAL A 170 -2.00 -5.94 29.29
N ASP A 171 -1.75 -5.70 28.00
CA ASP A 171 -1.08 -6.66 27.14
C ASP A 171 0.32 -6.95 27.72
N PRO A 172 0.61 -8.19 28.17
CA PRO A 172 1.91 -8.54 28.72
C PRO A 172 3.01 -8.57 27.66
N ARG A 173 2.66 -8.37 26.38
CA ARG A 173 3.61 -8.30 25.27
C ARG A 173 4.40 -7.02 25.30
N VAL A 174 5.69 -7.18 25.01
CA VAL A 174 6.68 -6.13 25.04
C VAL A 174 6.53 -5.25 23.79
N ALA A 175 6.29 -3.96 23.99
CA ALA A 175 6.24 -3.01 22.89
C ALA A 175 7.63 -2.79 22.31
N VAL A 176 7.77 -2.96 21.00
CA VAL A 176 9.02 -2.80 20.26
C VAL A 176 8.85 -1.83 19.10
N CYS A 177 9.92 -1.14 18.70
CA CYS A 177 9.97 -0.31 17.53
C CYS A 177 11.29 -0.45 16.77
N ALA A 178 11.25 -0.19 15.47
CA ALA A 178 12.41 -0.17 14.58
C ALA A 178 12.32 1.06 13.67
N ASP A 179 13.41 1.80 13.53
CA ASP A 179 13.51 2.95 12.63
C ASP A 179 14.26 2.52 11.36
N VAL A 180 13.52 2.21 10.29
CA VAL A 180 14.07 1.60 9.06
C VAL A 180 13.58 2.34 7.83
N GLY A 181 14.50 2.72 6.95
CA GLY A 181 14.17 3.46 5.72
C GLY A 181 13.45 4.80 5.95
N GLY A 182 13.63 5.40 7.14
CA GLY A 182 12.93 6.63 7.55
C GLY A 182 11.55 6.41 8.18
N TYR A 183 11.11 5.16 8.38
CA TYR A 183 9.85 4.81 9.05
C TYR A 183 10.11 4.27 10.44
N ARG A 184 9.25 4.67 11.39
CA ARG A 184 9.15 3.99 12.68
C ARG A 184 8.08 2.90 12.59
N VAL A 185 8.52 1.65 12.59
CA VAL A 185 7.66 0.47 12.68
C VAL A 185 7.49 0.12 14.15
N GLN A 186 6.26 -0.09 14.62
CA GLN A 186 5.98 -0.52 15.99
C GLN A 186 5.33 -1.90 15.98
N GLY A 187 5.71 -2.72 16.94
CA GLY A 187 5.17 -4.05 17.12
C GLY A 187 5.04 -4.44 18.58
N ARG A 188 4.45 -5.60 18.82
CA ARG A 188 4.35 -6.25 20.12
C ARG A 188 4.99 -7.62 20.04
N PHE A 189 5.99 -7.83 20.89
CA PHE A 189 6.72 -9.06 21.02
C PHE A 189 6.19 -9.89 22.20
N ASP A 190 5.83 -11.14 21.94
CA ASP A 190 5.39 -12.11 22.94
C ASP A 190 6.59 -12.90 23.45
N THR A 191 6.99 -12.65 24.70
CA THR A 191 8.14 -13.32 25.34
C THR A 191 7.90 -14.80 25.62
N THR A 192 6.64 -15.25 25.64
CA THR A 192 6.30 -16.66 25.89
C THR A 192 6.36 -17.46 24.60
N THR A 193 5.88 -16.92 23.48
CA THR A 193 5.82 -17.64 22.20
C THR A 193 6.93 -17.24 21.22
N GLY A 194 7.69 -16.18 21.50
CA GLY A 194 8.67 -15.59 20.59
C GLY A 194 8.06 -14.83 19.41
N ALA A 195 6.74 -14.68 19.35
CA ALA A 195 6.07 -14.14 18.16
C ALA A 195 6.06 -12.61 18.18
N LEU A 196 6.23 -11.99 17.01
CA LEU A 196 6.20 -10.54 16.86
C LEU A 196 5.04 -10.12 15.95
N GLU A 197 4.16 -9.27 16.47
CA GLU A 197 3.05 -8.69 15.73
C GLU A 197 3.33 -7.24 15.41
N ILE A 198 3.20 -6.83 14.15
CA ILE A 198 3.35 -5.43 13.78
C ILE A 198 2.05 -4.69 14.10
N THR A 199 2.10 -3.76 15.04
CA THR A 199 0.94 -3.00 15.50
C THR A 199 0.83 -1.63 14.84
N ARG A 200 1.91 -1.13 14.23
CA ARG A 200 1.90 0.14 13.49
C ARG A 200 2.98 0.20 12.43
N GLY A 201 2.63 0.66 11.24
CA GLY A 201 3.57 0.87 10.14
C GLY A 201 3.43 -0.19 9.04
N PRO A 202 4.44 -0.33 8.17
CA PRO A 202 4.44 -1.33 7.10
C PRO A 202 4.13 -2.71 7.66
N MET A 203 3.19 -3.43 7.06
CA MET A 203 2.76 -4.78 7.48
C MET A 203 1.92 -4.83 8.77
N GLU A 204 1.27 -3.73 9.15
CA GLU A 204 0.35 -3.67 10.31
C GLU A 204 -0.70 -4.80 10.31
N GLY A 205 -0.89 -5.40 11.49
CA GLY A 205 -1.78 -6.54 11.73
C GLY A 205 -1.19 -7.88 11.32
N ARG A 206 0.02 -7.94 10.76
CA ARG A 206 0.71 -9.20 10.48
C ARG A 206 1.47 -9.67 11.72
N ARG A 207 1.33 -10.97 11.98
CA ARG A 207 2.06 -11.69 13.02
C ARG A 207 3.09 -12.60 12.39
N PHE A 208 4.30 -12.57 12.95
CA PHE A 208 5.43 -13.35 12.54
C PHE A 208 5.84 -14.31 13.66
N PRO A 209 6.38 -15.49 13.30
CA PRO A 209 6.75 -16.51 14.26
C PRO A 209 7.90 -16.08 15.17
N ASP A 210 8.78 -15.20 14.69
CA ASP A 210 9.95 -14.69 15.40
C ASP A 210 10.35 -13.28 14.94
N PRO A 211 11.18 -12.54 15.71
CA PRO A 211 11.59 -11.17 15.39
C PRO A 211 12.44 -11.05 14.14
N THR A 212 13.23 -12.07 13.80
CA THR A 212 14.09 -12.09 12.60
C THR A 212 13.25 -12.21 11.35
N THR A 213 12.29 -13.14 11.33
CA THR A 213 11.31 -13.25 10.24
C THR A 213 10.51 -11.96 10.08
N ALA A 214 10.17 -11.27 11.19
CA ALA A 214 9.51 -9.97 11.12
C ALA A 214 10.43 -8.88 10.55
N ALA A 215 11.70 -8.85 10.95
CA ALA A 215 12.70 -7.91 10.48
C ALA A 215 12.95 -8.08 8.98
N ASP A 216 13.15 -9.31 8.51
CA ASP A 216 13.33 -9.65 7.09
C ASP A 216 12.12 -9.28 6.26
N ALA A 217 10.92 -9.56 6.77
CA ALA A 217 9.70 -9.23 6.07
C ALA A 217 9.49 -7.71 5.97
N VAL A 218 9.78 -6.97 7.04
CA VAL A 218 9.67 -5.50 7.06
C VAL A 218 10.75 -4.86 6.20
N ALA A 219 12.00 -5.32 6.29
CA ALA A 219 13.11 -4.86 5.47
C ALA A 219 12.85 -5.16 4.00
N GLY A 220 12.56 -6.41 3.63
CA GLY A 220 12.22 -6.78 2.26
C GLY A 220 11.00 -6.06 1.70
N PHE A 221 9.99 -5.77 2.54
CA PHE A 221 8.84 -4.95 2.12
C PHE A 221 9.23 -3.48 1.86
N LEU A 222 10.16 -2.92 2.62
CA LEU A 222 10.56 -1.51 2.57
C LEU A 222 11.68 -1.22 1.55
N SER A 223 12.70 -2.05 1.48
CA SER A 223 13.89 -1.89 0.64
C SER A 223 13.87 -2.77 -0.61
N GLY A 224 13.09 -3.86 -0.62
CA GLY A 224 13.16 -4.90 -1.66
C GLY A 224 14.41 -5.77 -1.55
N ASP A 225 15.17 -5.63 -0.47
CA ASP A 225 16.40 -6.38 -0.22
C ASP A 225 16.09 -7.78 0.29
N ILE A 226 16.96 -8.74 -0.05
CA ILE A 226 16.86 -10.15 0.37
C ILE A 226 17.89 -10.46 1.48
N GLU A 227 18.65 -9.46 1.92
CA GLU A 227 19.56 -9.60 3.04
C GLU A 227 18.80 -9.94 4.34
N SER A 228 19.31 -10.95 5.06
CA SER A 228 18.76 -11.36 6.34
C SER A 228 19.22 -10.39 7.44
N HIS A 229 18.27 -9.90 8.21
CA HIS A 229 18.41 -8.94 9.28
C HIS A 229 18.24 -9.65 10.62
N ASP A 230 19.20 -9.43 11.52
CA ASP A 230 19.11 -9.98 12.87
C ASP A 230 18.01 -9.27 13.69
N GLY A 231 16.93 -9.99 13.99
CA GLY A 231 15.79 -9.49 14.75
C GLY A 231 16.15 -8.99 16.15
N ASP A 232 17.23 -9.51 16.75
CA ASP A 232 17.66 -9.12 18.09
C ASP A 232 18.21 -7.69 18.14
N THR A 233 18.78 -7.21 17.03
CA THR A 233 19.36 -5.86 16.89
C THR A 233 18.46 -4.90 16.13
N PHE A 234 17.60 -5.45 15.25
CA PHE A 234 16.65 -4.69 14.43
C PHE A 234 15.54 -4.05 15.26
N TRP A 235 14.99 -4.79 16.23
CA TRP A 235 13.92 -4.32 17.10
C TRP A 235 14.46 -3.75 18.40
N ARG A 236 13.91 -2.61 18.85
CA ARG A 236 14.23 -1.96 20.13
C ARG A 236 12.97 -1.85 20.98
N LEU A 237 13.09 -1.76 22.31
CA LEU A 237 11.90 -1.49 23.13
C LEU A 237 11.31 -0.10 22.82
N ASP A 238 10.00 0.07 22.96
CA ASP A 238 9.38 1.38 22.76
C ASP A 238 9.56 2.26 24.01
N GLY A 239 10.53 3.19 23.97
CA GLY A 239 10.84 4.11 25.07
C GLY A 239 12.09 4.96 24.84
N PRO A 240 12.24 6.12 25.52
CA PRO A 240 13.43 6.97 25.36
C PRO A 240 14.67 6.25 25.91
N LYS A 241 15.64 5.95 25.03
CA LYS A 241 16.88 5.16 25.29
C LYS A 241 16.66 3.67 25.60
N ALA A 242 15.63 3.08 25.02
CA ALA A 242 15.39 1.65 25.14
C ALA A 242 16.49 0.78 24.48
N PRO A 243 16.91 -0.33 25.13
CA PRO A 243 17.86 -1.28 24.58
C PRO A 243 17.28 -2.08 23.41
N ALA A 244 18.16 -2.75 22.66
CA ALA A 244 17.75 -3.70 21.62
C ALA A 244 17.00 -4.90 22.24
N LEU A 245 16.12 -5.54 21.47
CA LEU A 245 15.29 -6.64 21.93
C LEU A 245 16.14 -7.79 22.48
N GLY A 246 17.24 -8.14 21.81
CA GLY A 246 18.16 -9.18 22.28
C GLY A 246 18.79 -8.88 23.64
N GLU A 247 19.13 -7.62 23.91
CA GLU A 247 19.67 -7.21 25.23
C GLU A 247 18.61 -7.30 26.34
N TYR A 248 17.34 -7.06 26.02
CA TYR A 248 16.24 -7.24 26.97
C TYR A 248 16.03 -8.72 27.29
N LEU A 249 16.03 -9.59 26.27
CA LEU A 249 15.84 -11.03 26.47
C LEU A 249 16.97 -11.64 27.30
N ALA A 250 18.23 -11.27 27.04
CA ALA A 250 19.40 -11.75 27.78
C ALA A 250 19.43 -11.32 29.26
N ARG A 251 18.73 -10.24 29.63
CA ARG A 251 18.59 -9.78 31.02
C ARG A 251 17.40 -10.39 31.74
N SER A 252 16.49 -11.00 30.98
CA SER A 252 15.23 -11.57 31.47
C SER A 252 15.29 -13.10 31.55
N SER A 253 16.45 -13.70 31.21
CA SER A 253 16.73 -15.14 31.27
C SER A 253 17.34 -15.58 32.60
#